data_AF-A0A3N6HMK4-F1
#
_entry.id   AF-A0A3N6HMK4-F1
#
_cell.length_a   1.000
_cell.length_b   1.000
_cell.length_c   1.000
_cell.angle_alpha   90.00
_cell.angle_beta   90.00
_cell.angle_gamma   90.00
#
_symmetry.space_group_name_H-M   'P 1'
#
loop_
_entity.id
_entity.type
_entity.pdbx_description
1 polymer ?
#
loop_
_entity_poly.entity_id
_entity_poly.type
_entity_poly.pdbx_seq_one_letter_code
_entity_poly.pdbx_strand_id
1 'polypeptide(L)'
;MVAMGFTLGVLPAAIAGRQDLAAILPAIGSVFGMFASADVRSNDVDKAMPALLLMGTLSMLAVSFFADLNRFSVIQQISLPLLPFILYGVWLIVRQWTWGEWVAWAAPLAVTLLLSSFVGAAPVLHAWYAEKLSISAADLEVPGLWQAISAFKLLSTLVLLLIVPAAWGFARHFHLVRTGDQFNLMLYGALLSALLIGCGFLSAESAGQAASKTALAAKRGTAAPPYFGVKPEWTCVDPVVPSKEIPSEGGRLDFRDAYLSLGSSAGQILLLELGSAKPIKIPTKAVALVPAASARGECGRNPAAG
;
A
#
# COMPACT_ATOMS: atom_id res chain seq x y z
N MET A 1 18.22 -44.93 -17.12
CA MET A 1 19.65 -44.54 -16.99
C MET A 1 19.98 -43.49 -18.05
N VAL A 2 19.85 -42.22 -17.70
CA VAL A 2 20.53 -41.09 -18.36
C VAL A 2 20.84 -40.12 -17.23
N ALA A 3 22.13 -39.94 -16.95
CA ALA A 3 22.62 -38.99 -15.95
C ALA A 3 22.70 -37.61 -16.61
N MET A 4 21.95 -36.64 -16.07
CA MET A 4 22.15 -35.22 -16.35
C MET A 4 22.82 -34.60 -15.11
N GLY A 5 24.13 -34.40 -15.21
CA GLY A 5 24.90 -33.63 -14.24
C GLY A 5 24.66 -32.13 -14.46
N PHE A 6 24.10 -31.46 -13.45
CA PHE A 6 24.12 -30.01 -13.38
C PHE A 6 25.37 -29.57 -12.60
N THR A 7 26.31 -28.97 -13.32
CA THR A 7 27.52 -28.36 -12.78
C THR A 7 27.19 -27.07 -12.02
N LEU A 8 27.78 -26.94 -10.83
CA LEU A 8 27.92 -25.69 -10.08
C LEU A 8 28.63 -24.61 -10.90
N GLY A 9 28.14 -23.38 -10.81
CA GLY A 9 28.83 -22.14 -11.19
C GLY A 9 27.81 -21.01 -11.29
N VAL A 10 27.95 -19.82 -10.73
CA VAL A 10 29.01 -19.14 -9.98
C VAL A 10 28.27 -18.17 -9.05
N LEU A 11 28.47 -18.29 -7.73
CA LEU A 11 27.95 -17.28 -6.78
C LEU A 11 28.92 -16.10 -6.77
N PRO A 12 28.46 -14.83 -6.91
CA PRO A 12 29.33 -13.67 -6.81
C PRO A 12 29.89 -13.54 -5.38
N ALA A 13 31.17 -13.20 -5.28
CA ALA A 13 32.00 -13.12 -4.07
C ALA A 13 31.60 -12.02 -3.05
N ALA A 14 30.33 -11.60 -3.01
CA ALA A 14 29.84 -10.54 -2.13
C ALA A 14 29.28 -11.05 -0.77
N ILE A 15 29.32 -12.35 -0.50
CA ILE A 15 28.76 -12.98 0.73
C ILE A 15 29.88 -13.45 1.69
N ALA A 16 31.06 -12.84 1.65
CA ALA A 16 32.19 -13.24 2.49
C ALA A 16 32.21 -12.61 3.90
N GLY A 17 31.19 -11.83 4.29
CA GLY A 17 31.24 -10.97 5.49
C GLY A 17 30.24 -11.25 6.61
N ARG A 18 29.28 -12.19 6.49
CA ARG A 18 28.30 -12.47 7.55
C ARG A 18 28.24 -13.97 7.85
N GLN A 19 28.81 -14.37 8.98
CA GLN A 19 28.83 -15.76 9.46
C GLN A 19 27.41 -16.32 9.72
N ASP A 20 26.40 -15.46 9.94
CA ASP A 20 25.02 -15.89 10.26
C ASP A 20 24.23 -16.42 9.05
N LEU A 21 24.55 -16.00 7.82
CA LEU A 21 23.83 -16.43 6.61
C LEU A 21 24.30 -17.80 6.09
N ALA A 22 25.54 -18.20 6.39
CA ALA A 22 26.11 -19.47 5.95
C ALA A 22 25.46 -20.69 6.61
N ALA A 23 24.86 -20.53 7.79
CA ALA A 23 24.16 -21.61 8.49
C ALA A 23 22.72 -21.85 7.98
N ILE A 24 22.07 -20.84 7.39
CA ILE A 24 20.65 -20.89 7.01
C ILE A 24 20.47 -21.42 5.57
N LEU A 25 21.38 -21.09 4.65
CA LEU A 25 21.34 -21.58 3.27
C LEU A 25 21.30 -23.12 3.11
N PRO A 26 22.12 -23.90 3.84
CA PRO A 26 22.07 -25.36 3.70
C PRO A 26 20.78 -25.96 4.27
N ALA A 27 20.11 -25.31 5.22
CA ALA A 27 18.82 -25.77 5.77
C ALA A 27 17.66 -25.63 4.75
N ILE A 28 17.65 -24.55 3.95
CA ILE A 28 16.64 -24.33 2.90
C ILE A 28 16.89 -25.23 1.69
N GLY A 29 18.17 -25.40 1.32
CA GLY A 29 18.58 -26.31 0.25
C GLY A 29 18.30 -27.78 0.57
N SER A 30 18.41 -28.18 1.85
CA SER A 30 18.11 -29.55 2.26
C SER A 30 16.61 -29.85 2.33
N VAL A 31 15.76 -28.87 2.66
CA VAL A 31 14.29 -29.04 2.55
C VAL A 31 13.89 -29.27 1.10
N PHE A 32 14.35 -28.46 0.14
CA PHE A 32 14.04 -28.67 -1.29
C PHE A 32 14.68 -29.95 -1.87
N GLY A 33 15.90 -30.30 -1.43
CA GLY A 33 16.62 -31.48 -1.88
C GLY A 33 16.02 -32.81 -1.41
N MET A 34 15.42 -32.86 -0.22
CA MET A 34 14.81 -34.08 0.33
C MET A 34 13.53 -34.50 -0.43
N PHE A 35 12.91 -33.58 -1.18
CA PHE A 35 11.67 -33.84 -1.92
C PHE A 35 11.88 -34.12 -3.41
N ALA A 36 13.02 -33.73 -3.99
CA ALA A 36 13.39 -34.17 -5.34
C ALA A 36 13.60 -35.71 -5.42
N SER A 37 13.82 -36.37 -4.27
CA SER A 37 13.95 -37.83 -4.15
C SER A 37 12.69 -38.54 -3.65
N ALA A 38 11.60 -37.82 -3.35
CA ALA A 38 10.35 -38.46 -2.96
C ALA A 38 9.63 -38.96 -4.21
N ASP A 39 9.59 -40.27 -4.42
CA ASP A 39 8.73 -40.92 -5.41
C ASP A 39 7.26 -40.76 -4.97
N VAL A 40 6.70 -39.56 -5.20
CA VAL A 40 5.33 -39.23 -4.80
C VAL A 40 4.36 -39.89 -5.77
N ARG A 41 3.83 -41.04 -5.35
CA ARG A 41 2.70 -41.74 -5.99
C ARG A 41 1.50 -40.78 -6.08
N SER A 42 0.77 -40.75 -7.20
CA SER A 42 -0.22 -39.68 -7.50
C SER A 42 -1.30 -39.42 -6.44
N ASN A 43 -1.61 -40.41 -5.59
CA ASN A 43 -2.59 -40.26 -4.49
C ASN A 43 -2.04 -39.52 -3.26
N ASP A 44 -0.72 -39.40 -3.10
CA ASP A 44 -0.10 -38.63 -2.01
C ASP A 44 0.15 -37.16 -2.38
N VAL A 45 0.09 -36.81 -3.67
CA VAL A 45 0.28 -35.42 -4.14
C VAL A 45 -0.76 -34.48 -3.51
N ASP A 46 -2.03 -34.92 -3.42
CA ASP A 46 -3.13 -34.13 -2.84
C ASP A 46 -2.93 -33.83 -1.34
N LYS A 47 -2.17 -34.66 -0.62
CA LYS A 47 -1.87 -34.48 0.82
C LYS A 47 -0.52 -33.82 1.06
N ALA A 48 0.47 -34.07 0.22
CA ALA A 48 1.82 -33.52 0.33
C ALA A 48 1.89 -32.07 -0.13
N MET A 49 1.16 -31.69 -1.19
CA MET A 49 1.18 -30.35 -1.76
C MET A 49 0.78 -29.23 -0.77
N PRO A 50 -0.32 -29.36 0.02
CA PRO A 50 -0.66 -28.36 1.03
C PRO A 50 0.43 -28.19 2.10
N ALA A 51 1.01 -29.30 2.57
CA ALA A 51 2.06 -29.29 3.60
C ALA A 51 3.37 -28.68 3.07
N LEU A 52 3.74 -29.00 1.83
CA LEU A 52 4.91 -28.44 1.14
C LEU A 52 4.76 -26.93 0.94
N LEU A 53 3.58 -26.46 0.54
CA LEU A 53 3.31 -25.03 0.40
C LEU A 53 3.43 -24.31 1.75
N LEU A 54 2.87 -24.87 2.81
CA LEU A 54 2.97 -24.31 4.17
C LEU A 54 4.42 -24.23 4.66
N MET A 55 5.20 -25.31 4.48
CA MET A 55 6.61 -25.33 4.85
C MET A 55 7.44 -24.37 4.00
N GLY A 56 7.15 -24.29 2.69
CA GLY A 56 7.83 -23.38 1.77
C GLY A 56 7.56 -21.91 2.10
N THR A 57 6.32 -21.54 2.41
CA THR A 57 5.97 -20.16 2.78
C THR A 57 6.56 -19.78 4.13
N LEU A 58 6.52 -20.66 5.13
CA LEU A 58 7.15 -20.42 6.43
C LEU A 58 8.67 -20.26 6.29
N SER A 59 9.31 -21.09 5.48
CA SER A 59 10.76 -21.02 5.22
C SER A 59 11.11 -19.71 4.51
N MET A 60 10.36 -19.31 3.49
CA MET A 60 10.58 -18.03 2.82
C MET A 60 10.30 -16.84 3.74
N LEU A 61 9.27 -16.90 4.59
CA LEU A 61 8.96 -15.84 5.55
C LEU A 61 10.10 -15.68 6.57
N ALA A 62 10.63 -16.79 7.09
CA ALA A 62 11.78 -16.79 7.98
C ALA A 62 13.01 -16.16 7.29
N VAL A 63 13.30 -16.56 6.05
CA VAL A 63 14.39 -15.96 5.26
C VAL A 63 14.17 -14.47 5.06
N SER A 64 12.96 -14.03 4.69
CA SER A 64 12.63 -12.61 4.54
C SER A 64 12.84 -11.82 5.83
N PHE A 65 12.65 -12.45 6.99
CA PHE A 65 12.84 -11.79 8.29
C PHE A 65 14.32 -11.63 8.66
N PHE A 66 15.16 -12.61 8.29
CA PHE A 66 16.60 -12.60 8.60
C PHE A 66 17.47 -11.97 7.50
N ALA A 67 17.00 -11.98 6.26
CA ALA A 67 17.67 -11.36 5.14
C ALA A 67 17.36 -9.86 5.14
N ASP A 68 18.36 -9.05 5.46
CA ASP A 68 18.33 -7.59 5.37
C ASP A 68 18.30 -7.17 3.89
N LEU A 69 17.15 -7.38 3.25
CA LEU A 69 16.88 -7.09 1.85
C LEU A 69 16.58 -5.59 1.70
N ASN A 70 17.59 -4.75 1.95
CA ASN A 70 17.53 -3.28 1.86
C ASN A 70 17.01 -2.72 0.51
N ARG A 71 16.79 -3.58 -0.50
CA ARG A 71 16.17 -3.22 -1.78
C ARG A 71 14.65 -3.28 -1.81
N PHE A 72 14.01 -4.03 -0.91
CA PHE A 72 12.56 -4.27 -0.96
C PHE A 72 11.86 -3.64 0.23
N SER A 73 10.65 -3.10 0.00
CA SER A 73 9.77 -2.68 1.09
C SER A 73 9.42 -3.87 1.99
N VAL A 74 9.36 -3.68 3.31
CA VAL A 74 8.96 -4.72 4.29
C VAL A 74 7.66 -5.41 3.88
N ILE A 75 6.71 -4.65 3.33
CA ILE A 75 5.43 -5.19 2.85
C ILE A 75 5.64 -6.14 1.67
N GLN A 76 6.55 -5.83 0.75
CA GLN A 76 6.88 -6.72 -0.39
C GLN A 76 7.58 -7.99 0.07
N GLN A 77 8.45 -7.91 1.07
CA GLN A 77 9.17 -9.06 1.62
C GLN A 77 8.23 -10.08 2.28
N ILE A 78 7.16 -9.59 2.91
CA ILE A 78 6.16 -10.42 3.59
C ILE A 78 5.08 -10.93 2.62
N SER A 79 4.60 -10.09 1.70
CA SER A 79 3.49 -10.43 0.80
C SER A 79 3.84 -11.48 -0.26
N LEU A 80 5.05 -11.45 -0.81
CA LEU A 80 5.48 -12.36 -1.86
C LEU A 80 5.43 -13.85 -1.46
N PRO A 81 5.97 -14.27 -0.29
CA PRO A 81 5.86 -15.66 0.13
C PRO A 81 4.44 -16.05 0.58
N LEU A 82 3.60 -15.09 0.97
CA LEU A 82 2.22 -15.36 1.40
C LEU A 82 1.28 -15.65 0.22
N LEU A 83 1.56 -15.12 -0.97
CA LEU A 83 0.75 -15.33 -2.17
C LEU A 83 0.40 -16.81 -2.46
N PRO A 84 1.36 -17.75 -2.56
CA PRO A 84 1.04 -19.14 -2.83
C PRO A 84 0.23 -19.80 -1.72
N PHE A 85 0.49 -19.45 -0.44
CA PHE A 85 -0.32 -19.90 0.68
C PHE A 85 -1.77 -19.40 0.58
N ILE A 86 -1.95 -18.12 0.25
CA ILE A 86 -3.28 -17.52 0.10
C ILE A 86 -4.04 -18.17 -1.05
N LEU A 87 -3.43 -18.24 -2.24
CA LEU A 87 -4.05 -18.81 -3.43
C LEU A 87 -4.48 -20.26 -3.20
N TYR A 88 -3.61 -21.07 -2.61
CA TYR A 88 -3.90 -22.48 -2.36
C TYR A 88 -4.91 -22.68 -1.22
N GLY A 89 -4.79 -21.94 -0.11
CA GLY A 89 -5.75 -22.00 0.99
C GLY A 89 -7.16 -21.58 0.57
N VAL A 90 -7.28 -20.52 -0.24
CA VAL A 90 -8.55 -20.12 -0.85
C VAL A 90 -9.06 -21.19 -1.82
N TRP A 91 -8.19 -21.77 -2.66
CA TRP A 91 -8.56 -22.86 -3.55
C TRP A 91 -9.11 -24.08 -2.79
N LEU A 92 -8.53 -24.44 -1.64
CA LEU A 92 -9.03 -25.52 -0.78
C LEU A 92 -10.44 -25.24 -0.27
N ILE A 93 -10.76 -23.98 0.07
CA ILE A 93 -12.12 -23.59 0.43
C ILE A 93 -13.07 -23.76 -0.76
N VAL A 94 -12.68 -23.22 -1.92
CA VAL A 94 -13.52 -23.24 -3.14
C VAL A 94 -13.80 -24.67 -3.58
N ARG A 95 -12.80 -25.57 -3.55
CA ARG A 95 -12.96 -26.99 -3.92
C ARG A 95 -13.97 -27.73 -3.03
N GLN A 96 -14.07 -27.36 -1.76
CA GLN A 96 -14.99 -27.98 -0.80
C GLN A 96 -16.39 -27.36 -0.83
N TRP A 97 -16.57 -26.27 -1.57
CA TRP A 97 -17.83 -25.57 -1.69
C TRP A 97 -18.66 -26.25 -2.79
N THR A 98 -19.87 -26.72 -2.47
CA THR A 98 -20.80 -27.24 -3.48
C THR A 98 -21.52 -26.07 -4.15
N TRP A 99 -21.11 -25.73 -5.38
CA TRP A 99 -21.35 -24.44 -6.06
C TRP A 99 -22.74 -24.19 -6.69
N GLY A 100 -23.70 -25.11 -6.62
CA GLY A 100 -24.88 -25.06 -7.50
C GLY A 100 -25.74 -23.80 -7.39
N GLU A 101 -26.02 -23.33 -6.17
CA GLU A 101 -27.05 -22.30 -5.95
C GLU A 101 -26.50 -20.94 -5.49
N TRP A 102 -25.47 -20.92 -4.65
CA TRP A 102 -25.02 -19.70 -3.97
C TRP A 102 -24.25 -18.74 -4.87
N VAL A 103 -23.57 -19.28 -5.89
CA VAL A 103 -22.65 -18.50 -6.72
C VAL A 103 -23.40 -17.54 -7.63
N ALA A 104 -24.53 -17.98 -8.16
CA ALA A 104 -25.33 -17.21 -9.10
C ALA A 104 -25.82 -15.88 -8.50
N TRP A 105 -25.93 -15.79 -7.17
CA TRP A 105 -26.41 -14.59 -6.48
C TRP A 105 -25.41 -13.99 -5.48
N ALA A 106 -24.63 -14.80 -4.76
CA ALA A 106 -23.67 -14.29 -3.78
C ALA A 106 -22.45 -13.66 -4.45
N ALA A 107 -22.00 -14.16 -5.61
CA ALA A 107 -20.86 -13.57 -6.31
C ALA A 107 -21.19 -12.16 -6.85
N PRO A 108 -22.32 -11.91 -7.54
CA PRO A 108 -22.73 -10.56 -7.92
C PRO A 108 -22.89 -9.62 -6.72
N LEU A 109 -23.47 -10.08 -5.61
CA LEU A 109 -23.62 -9.29 -4.40
C LEU A 109 -22.26 -8.95 -3.78
N ALA A 110 -21.35 -9.91 -3.68
CA ALA A 110 -20.00 -9.69 -3.17
C ALA A 110 -19.22 -8.70 -4.04
N VAL A 111 -19.30 -8.83 -5.37
CA VAL A 111 -18.70 -7.86 -6.31
C VAL A 111 -19.28 -6.48 -6.12
N THR A 112 -20.61 -6.36 -6.04
CA THR A 112 -21.29 -5.07 -5.84
C THR A 112 -20.90 -4.44 -4.51
N LEU A 113 -20.84 -5.24 -3.43
CA LEU A 113 -20.47 -4.79 -2.11
C LEU A 113 -19.00 -4.37 -2.03
N LEU A 114 -18.11 -5.11 -2.69
CA LEU A 114 -16.69 -4.75 -2.83
C LEU A 114 -16.55 -3.43 -3.58
N LEU A 115 -17.16 -3.31 -4.76
CA LEU A 115 -17.11 -2.09 -5.57
C LEU A 115 -17.69 -0.88 -4.80
N SER A 116 -18.83 -1.06 -4.12
CA SER A 116 -19.45 0.00 -3.30
C SER A 116 -18.54 0.40 -2.14
N SER A 117 -17.91 -0.58 -1.51
CA SER A 117 -16.96 -0.37 -0.41
C SER A 117 -15.69 0.34 -0.89
N PHE A 118 -15.17 0.01 -2.08
CA PHE A 118 -14.03 0.70 -2.68
C PHE A 118 -14.37 2.16 -3.02
N VAL A 119 -15.53 2.41 -3.61
CA VAL A 119 -16.00 3.77 -3.92
C VAL A 119 -16.17 4.59 -2.63
N GLY A 120 -16.68 3.98 -1.55
CA GLY A 120 -16.83 4.63 -0.25
C GLY A 120 -15.52 4.81 0.54
N ALA A 121 -14.55 3.89 0.39
CA ALA A 121 -13.31 3.90 1.15
C ALA A 121 -12.21 4.78 0.52
N ALA A 122 -12.23 5.00 -0.80
CA ALA A 122 -11.22 5.84 -1.46
C ALA A 122 -11.20 7.30 -0.93
N PRO A 123 -12.33 7.98 -0.69
CA PRO A 123 -12.35 9.31 -0.08
C PRO A 123 -11.80 9.35 1.34
N VAL A 124 -11.95 8.26 2.10
CA VAL A 124 -11.50 8.19 3.50
C VAL A 124 -9.99 8.40 3.57
N LEU A 125 -9.21 7.74 2.71
CA LEU A 125 -7.75 7.87 2.72
C LEU A 125 -7.27 9.31 2.45
N HIS A 126 -7.98 10.01 1.58
CA HIS A 126 -7.73 11.44 1.31
C HIS A 126 -8.18 12.32 2.47
N ALA A 127 -9.25 11.96 3.18
CA ALA A 127 -9.68 12.65 4.39
C ALA A 127 -8.63 12.55 5.51
N TRP A 128 -8.04 11.38 5.76
CA TRP A 128 -6.96 11.22 6.75
C TRP A 128 -5.71 12.04 6.36
N TYR A 129 -5.37 12.10 5.07
CA TYR A 129 -4.28 12.94 4.57
C TYR A 129 -4.56 14.44 4.77
N ALA A 130 -5.78 14.88 4.43
CA ALA A 130 -6.22 16.27 4.56
C ALA A 130 -6.29 16.71 6.02
N GLU A 131 -6.86 15.89 6.89
CA GLU A 131 -6.95 16.12 8.34
C GLU A 131 -5.57 16.35 8.96
N LYS A 132 -4.57 15.55 8.57
CA LYS A 132 -3.19 15.72 9.06
C LYS A 132 -2.51 17.00 8.57
N LEU A 133 -2.93 17.53 7.43
CA LEU A 133 -2.47 18.83 6.95
C LEU A 133 -3.35 20.00 7.44
N SER A 134 -4.38 19.73 8.24
CA SER A 134 -5.39 20.73 8.66
C SER A 134 -6.13 21.37 7.48
N ILE A 135 -6.40 20.56 6.46
CA ILE A 135 -7.04 20.93 5.19
C ILE A 135 -8.37 20.17 5.09
N SER A 136 -9.39 20.77 4.44
CA SER A 136 -10.64 20.05 4.18
C SER A 136 -10.45 19.01 3.07
N ALA A 137 -10.99 17.81 3.26
CA ALA A 137 -10.94 16.75 2.25
C ALA A 137 -11.65 17.13 0.94
N ALA A 138 -12.64 18.02 1.00
CA ALA A 138 -13.36 18.53 -0.17
C ALA A 138 -12.48 19.41 -1.09
N ASP A 139 -11.37 19.92 -0.56
CA ASP A 139 -10.50 20.87 -1.27
C ASP A 139 -9.35 20.17 -2.02
N LEU A 140 -9.32 18.83 -2.04
CA LEU A 140 -8.36 18.04 -2.81
C LEU A 140 -9.06 17.39 -4.00
N GLU A 141 -8.93 17.97 -5.19
CA GLU A 141 -9.46 17.40 -6.41
C GLU A 141 -8.52 16.31 -6.90
N VAL A 142 -8.83 15.06 -6.55
CA VAL A 142 -8.06 13.90 -6.98
C VAL A 142 -8.76 13.30 -8.19
N PRO A 143 -8.13 13.28 -9.38
CA PRO A 143 -8.72 12.67 -10.57
C PRO A 143 -9.12 11.21 -10.29
N GLY A 144 -10.27 10.78 -10.80
CA GLY A 144 -10.83 9.44 -10.52
C GLY A 144 -9.87 8.28 -10.81
N LEU A 145 -8.95 8.44 -11.77
CA LEU A 145 -7.91 7.45 -12.04
C LEU A 145 -6.95 7.26 -10.84
N TRP A 146 -6.60 8.34 -10.14
CA TRP A 146 -5.76 8.28 -8.95
C TRP A 146 -6.49 7.75 -7.73
N GLN A 147 -7.81 7.96 -7.66
CA GLN A 147 -8.67 7.29 -6.68
C GLN A 147 -8.73 5.77 -6.92
N ALA A 148 -8.76 5.34 -8.18
CA ALA A 148 -8.68 3.92 -8.51
C ALA A 148 -7.30 3.31 -8.14
N ILE A 149 -6.21 4.06 -8.34
CA ILE A 149 -4.86 3.63 -7.96
C ILE A 149 -4.72 3.57 -6.42
N SER A 150 -5.30 4.52 -5.68
CA SER A 150 -5.30 4.47 -4.21
C SER A 150 -6.15 3.31 -3.69
N ALA A 151 -7.29 3.03 -4.31
CA ALA A 151 -8.08 1.83 -4.07
C ALA A 151 -7.29 0.54 -4.34
N PHE A 152 -6.48 0.49 -5.41
CA PHE A 152 -5.63 -0.67 -5.67
C PHE A 152 -4.52 -0.85 -4.62
N LYS A 153 -3.95 0.25 -4.10
CA LYS A 153 -3.02 0.14 -2.96
C LYS A 153 -3.72 -0.39 -1.72
N LEU A 154 -4.97 0.02 -1.45
CA LEU A 154 -5.78 -0.57 -0.39
C LEU A 154 -6.06 -2.06 -0.65
N LEU A 155 -6.28 -2.46 -1.91
CA LEU A 155 -6.44 -3.86 -2.30
C LEU A 155 -5.18 -4.69 -1.96
N SER A 156 -4.00 -4.09 -2.11
CA SER A 156 -2.75 -4.75 -1.69
C SER A 156 -2.69 -5.00 -0.18
N THR A 157 -3.29 -4.13 0.64
CA THR A 157 -3.46 -4.36 2.08
C THR A 157 -4.55 -5.40 2.36
N LEU A 158 -5.62 -5.43 1.56
CA LEU A 158 -6.68 -6.43 1.64
C LEU A 158 -6.18 -7.86 1.38
N VAL A 159 -5.05 -8.05 0.69
CA VAL A 159 -4.45 -9.38 0.54
C VAL A 159 -4.15 -10.00 1.91
N LEU A 160 -3.86 -9.18 2.93
CA LEU A 160 -3.65 -9.65 4.30
C LEU A 160 -4.94 -10.19 4.93
N LEU A 161 -6.11 -9.67 4.53
CA LEU A 161 -7.39 -10.22 4.98
C LEU A 161 -7.60 -11.65 4.48
N LEU A 162 -7.03 -12.01 3.32
CA LEU A 162 -7.15 -13.35 2.76
C LEU A 162 -6.32 -14.39 3.52
N ILE A 163 -5.44 -13.97 4.43
CA ILE A 163 -4.65 -14.88 5.28
C ILE A 163 -5.58 -15.72 6.17
N VAL A 164 -6.63 -15.12 6.75
CA VAL A 164 -7.56 -15.84 7.63
C VAL A 164 -8.39 -16.87 6.87
N PRO A 165 -9.06 -16.53 5.75
CA PRO A 165 -9.67 -17.51 4.87
C PRO A 165 -8.69 -18.60 4.44
N ALA A 166 -7.48 -18.25 4.00
CA ALA A 166 -6.50 -19.25 3.58
C ALA A 166 -6.13 -20.22 4.70
N ALA A 167 -5.78 -19.70 5.88
CA ALA A 167 -5.47 -20.49 7.06
C ALA A 167 -6.66 -21.38 7.48
N TRP A 168 -7.88 -20.86 7.38
CA TRP A 168 -9.10 -21.62 7.62
C TRP A 168 -9.29 -22.77 6.63
N GLY A 169 -8.99 -22.54 5.35
CA GLY A 169 -9.01 -23.58 4.31
C GLY A 169 -8.06 -24.72 4.62
N PHE A 170 -6.83 -24.40 5.01
CA PHE A 170 -5.85 -25.40 5.47
C PHE A 170 -6.32 -26.12 6.73
N ALA A 171 -6.82 -25.39 7.73
CA ALA A 171 -7.27 -25.97 8.98
C ALA A 171 -8.44 -26.95 8.77
N ARG A 172 -9.36 -26.62 7.86
CA ARG A 172 -10.46 -27.51 7.47
C ARG A 172 -9.97 -28.73 6.69
N HIS A 173 -9.01 -28.56 5.78
CA HIS A 173 -8.42 -29.65 5.01
C HIS A 173 -7.69 -30.67 5.90
N PHE A 174 -6.96 -30.20 6.91
CA PHE A 174 -6.27 -31.05 7.87
C PHE A 174 -7.16 -31.50 9.05
N HIS A 175 -8.47 -31.26 9.00
CA HIS A 175 -9.41 -31.60 10.06
C HIS A 175 -9.06 -31.01 11.44
N LEU A 176 -8.32 -29.90 11.48
CA LEU A 176 -7.96 -29.18 12.71
C LEU A 176 -9.16 -28.40 13.27
N VAL A 177 -10.15 -28.10 12.42
CA VAL A 177 -11.37 -27.36 12.77
C VAL A 177 -12.58 -28.22 12.48
N ARG A 178 -13.47 -28.34 13.47
CA ARG A 178 -14.69 -29.16 13.37
C ARG A 178 -15.85 -28.31 12.85
N THR A 179 -16.50 -28.78 11.80
CA THR A 179 -17.68 -28.12 11.20
C THR A 179 -18.85 -28.13 12.19
N GLY A 180 -19.43 -26.96 12.49
CA GLY A 180 -20.60 -26.82 13.38
C GLY A 180 -20.29 -26.37 14.81
N ASP A 181 -19.02 -26.20 15.16
CA ASP A 181 -18.62 -25.62 16.45
C ASP A 181 -18.73 -24.09 16.41
N GLN A 182 -19.57 -23.53 17.30
CA GLN A 182 -19.78 -22.09 17.41
C GLN A 182 -18.51 -21.35 17.82
N PHE A 183 -17.64 -21.99 18.60
CA PHE A 183 -16.36 -21.39 19.02
C PHE A 183 -15.46 -21.11 17.82
N ASN A 184 -15.36 -22.06 16.89
CA ASN A 184 -14.55 -21.92 15.69
C ASN A 184 -15.09 -20.80 14.78
N LEU A 185 -16.41 -20.68 14.65
CA LEU A 185 -17.04 -19.58 13.89
C LEU A 185 -16.77 -18.21 14.55
N MET A 186 -16.90 -18.11 15.88
CA MET A 186 -16.57 -16.91 16.63
C MET A 186 -15.10 -16.53 16.47
N LEU A 187 -14.18 -17.50 16.55
CA LEU A 187 -12.75 -17.27 16.37
C LEU A 187 -12.43 -16.77 14.95
N TYR A 188 -13.05 -17.35 13.93
CA TYR A 188 -12.91 -16.89 12.55
C TYR A 188 -13.38 -15.44 12.39
N GLY A 189 -14.58 -15.11 12.91
CA GLY A 189 -15.12 -13.75 12.88
C GLY A 189 -14.23 -12.76 13.63
N ALA A 190 -13.71 -13.15 14.79
CA ALA A 190 -12.82 -12.32 15.60
C ALA A 190 -11.48 -12.04 14.89
N LEU A 191 -10.84 -13.07 14.32
CA LEU A 191 -9.58 -12.91 13.57
C LEU A 191 -9.76 -12.04 12.33
N LEU A 192 -10.84 -12.25 11.57
CA LEU A 192 -11.14 -11.44 10.40
C LEU A 192 -11.41 -9.97 10.78
N SER A 193 -12.16 -9.74 11.86
CA SER A 193 -12.43 -8.39 12.38
C SER A 193 -11.15 -7.70 12.86
N ALA A 194 -10.28 -8.41 13.59
CA ALA A 194 -9.01 -7.89 14.06
C ALA A 194 -8.10 -7.48 12.89
N LEU A 195 -8.05 -8.28 11.83
CA LEU A 195 -7.29 -7.97 10.61
C LEU A 195 -7.89 -6.80 9.83
N LEU A 196 -9.22 -6.69 9.74
CA LEU A 196 -9.90 -5.53 9.14
C LEU A 196 -9.53 -4.24 9.87
N ILE A 197 -9.61 -4.25 11.20
CA ILE A 197 -9.23 -3.11 12.04
C ILE A 197 -7.75 -2.77 11.85
N GLY A 198 -6.86 -3.78 11.88
CA GLY A 198 -5.43 -3.60 11.66
C GLY A 198 -5.10 -3.01 10.29
N CYS A 199 -5.75 -3.48 9.22
CA CYS A 199 -5.60 -2.92 7.88
C CYS A 199 -6.06 -1.45 7.83
N GLY A 200 -7.14 -1.10 8.54
CA GLY A 200 -7.59 0.28 8.70
C GLY A 200 -6.53 1.18 9.34
N PHE A 201 -5.94 0.73 10.47
CA PHE A 201 -4.87 1.45 11.15
C PHE A 201 -3.62 1.64 10.28
N LEU A 202 -3.15 0.58 9.61
CA LEU A 202 -1.99 0.65 8.72
C LEU A 202 -2.24 1.61 7.54
N SER A 203 -3.45 1.62 7.02
CA SER A 203 -3.85 2.52 5.92
C SER A 203 -3.88 3.98 6.38
N ALA A 204 -4.43 4.25 7.57
CA ALA A 204 -4.43 5.59 8.17
C ALA A 204 -3.01 6.07 8.49
N GLU A 205 -2.15 5.20 9.02
CA GLU A 205 -0.75 5.53 9.31
C GLU A 205 0.02 5.86 8.03
N SER A 206 -0.16 5.10 6.95
CA SER A 206 0.46 5.40 5.66
C SER A 206 0.07 6.80 5.15
N ALA A 207 -1.20 7.20 5.30
CA ALA A 207 -1.65 8.53 4.91
C ALA A 207 -1.02 9.62 5.80
N GLY A 208 -0.98 9.38 7.11
CA GLY A 208 -0.38 10.32 8.07
C GLY A 208 1.13 10.50 7.89
N GLN A 209 1.86 9.43 7.57
CA GLN A 209 3.29 9.52 7.25
C GLN A 209 3.54 10.29 5.95
N ALA A 210 2.70 10.12 4.93
CA ALA A 210 2.79 10.89 3.70
C ALA A 210 2.55 12.39 3.95
N ALA A 211 1.48 12.73 4.69
CA ALA A 211 1.19 14.11 5.09
C ALA A 211 2.35 14.73 5.89
N SER A 212 2.92 13.98 6.82
CA SER A 212 4.06 14.43 7.63
C SER A 212 5.30 14.71 6.78
N LYS A 213 5.58 13.86 5.77
CA LYS A 213 6.67 14.08 4.80
C LYS A 213 6.45 15.33 3.96
N THR A 214 5.22 15.55 3.48
CA THR A 214 4.84 16.76 2.73
C THR A 214 5.02 18.01 3.59
N ALA A 215 4.49 18.01 4.82
CA ALA A 215 4.64 19.13 5.75
C ALA A 215 6.12 19.40 6.05
N LEU A 216 6.91 18.36 6.31
CA LEU A 216 8.33 18.51 6.59
C LEU A 216 9.13 19.00 5.36
N ALA A 217 8.75 18.61 4.15
CA ALA A 217 9.31 19.15 2.91
C ALA A 217 8.95 20.63 2.72
N ALA A 218 7.72 21.03 3.02
CA ALA A 218 7.30 22.43 3.03
C ALA A 218 8.08 23.26 4.07
N LYS A 219 8.33 22.71 5.27
CA LYS A 219 9.15 23.38 6.29
C LYS A 219 10.61 23.55 5.88
N ARG A 220 11.17 22.59 5.14
CA ARG A 220 12.58 22.57 4.71
C ARG A 220 12.83 23.24 3.37
N GLY A 221 11.77 23.58 2.62
CA GLY A 221 11.89 24.13 1.27
C GLY A 221 12.40 23.10 0.25
N THR A 222 12.16 21.80 0.48
CA THR A 222 12.58 20.71 -0.42
C THR A 222 11.41 20.26 -1.30
N ALA A 223 11.70 19.48 -2.35
CA ALA A 223 10.64 18.84 -3.13
C ALA A 223 9.83 17.88 -2.24
N ALA A 224 8.51 17.98 -2.28
CA ALA A 224 7.62 17.07 -1.55
C ALA A 224 7.25 15.87 -2.43
N PRO A 225 7.15 14.66 -1.84
CA PRO A 225 6.83 13.46 -2.59
C PRO A 225 5.39 13.51 -3.13
N PRO A 226 5.13 13.02 -4.36
CA PRO A 226 3.77 12.90 -4.86
C PRO A 226 2.98 11.87 -4.06
N TYR A 227 1.69 12.14 -3.83
CA TYR A 227 0.80 11.24 -3.11
C TYR A 227 -0.55 11.14 -3.83
N PHE A 228 -0.77 10.01 -4.52
CA PHE A 228 -2.04 9.65 -5.17
C PHE A 228 -2.74 10.81 -5.90
N GLY A 229 -2.12 11.33 -6.95
CA GLY A 229 -2.68 12.41 -7.76
C GLY A 229 -2.39 13.81 -7.23
N VAL A 230 -2.03 13.97 -5.96
CA VAL A 230 -1.47 15.21 -5.43
C VAL A 230 -0.01 15.28 -5.83
N LYS A 231 0.34 16.23 -6.69
CA LYS A 231 1.72 16.55 -7.09
C LYS A 231 2.09 17.91 -6.49
N PRO A 232 2.78 17.91 -5.34
CA PRO A 232 3.18 19.16 -4.73
C PRO A 232 4.24 19.86 -5.60
N GLU A 233 3.98 21.10 -5.98
CA GLU A 233 4.91 21.90 -6.78
C GLU A 233 5.13 23.27 -6.14
N TRP A 234 6.36 23.77 -6.16
CA TRP A 234 6.65 25.11 -5.69
C TRP A 234 6.14 26.11 -6.72
N THR A 235 5.34 27.07 -6.27
CA THR A 235 4.69 28.06 -7.14
C THR A 235 4.77 29.44 -6.50
N CYS A 236 5.02 30.44 -7.33
CA CYS A 236 4.80 31.84 -7.00
C CYS A 236 3.35 32.22 -7.26
N VAL A 237 2.79 33.07 -6.41
CA VAL A 237 1.43 33.57 -6.56
C VAL A 237 1.47 34.95 -7.17
N ASP A 238 0.81 35.13 -8.31
CA ASP A 238 0.70 36.42 -9.01
C ASP A 238 -0.76 36.92 -8.92
N PRO A 239 -1.04 38.08 -8.29
CA PRO A 239 -2.39 38.56 -8.09
C PRO A 239 -3.00 39.06 -9.40
N VAL A 240 -4.16 38.50 -9.78
CA VAL A 240 -4.94 38.96 -10.95
C VAL A 240 -5.87 40.11 -10.57
N VAL A 241 -6.28 40.16 -9.30
CA VAL A 241 -7.08 41.23 -8.70
C VAL A 241 -6.26 41.97 -7.64
N PRO A 242 -6.63 43.20 -7.23
CA PRO A 242 -5.87 43.96 -6.23
C PRO A 242 -5.60 43.13 -4.98
N SER A 243 -4.35 43.09 -4.53
CA SER A 243 -3.87 42.21 -3.46
C SER A 243 -4.62 42.35 -2.12
N LYS A 244 -5.25 43.50 -1.87
CA LYS A 244 -6.06 43.77 -0.68
C LYS A 244 -7.47 43.16 -0.72
N GLU A 245 -7.93 42.75 -1.89
CA GLU A 245 -9.28 42.22 -2.14
C GLU A 245 -9.28 40.69 -2.26
N ILE A 246 -8.11 40.05 -2.20
CA ILE A 246 -8.00 38.59 -2.30
C ILE A 246 -8.38 37.97 -0.96
N PRO A 247 -9.51 37.23 -0.88
CA PRO A 247 -9.86 36.52 0.34
C PRO A 247 -8.90 35.34 0.51
N SER A 248 -8.13 35.35 1.59
CA SER A 248 -7.28 34.22 1.99
C SER A 248 -7.78 33.61 3.30
N GLU A 249 -8.04 32.31 3.29
CA GLU A 249 -8.36 31.57 4.51
C GLU A 249 -7.09 30.89 5.04
N GLY A 250 -6.86 30.94 6.36
CA GLY A 250 -5.74 30.25 7.02
C GLY A 250 -4.45 31.07 7.18
N GLY A 251 -4.36 32.29 6.63
CA GLY A 251 -3.21 33.18 6.81
C GLY A 251 -3.22 34.41 5.90
N ARG A 252 -2.23 35.29 6.07
CA ARG A 252 -1.94 36.39 5.13
C ARG A 252 -1.02 35.87 4.02
N LEU A 253 -1.31 36.28 2.80
CA LEU A 253 -0.49 35.95 1.64
C LEU A 253 0.58 37.02 1.40
N ASP A 254 1.83 36.61 1.21
CA ASP A 254 2.92 37.45 0.75
C ASP A 254 3.34 36.99 -0.66
N PHE A 255 3.13 37.84 -1.66
CA PHE A 255 3.40 37.52 -3.07
C PHE A 255 4.90 37.42 -3.40
N ARG A 256 5.78 37.78 -2.46
CA ARG A 256 7.23 37.66 -2.61
C ARG A 256 7.74 36.26 -2.29
N ASP A 257 6.96 35.48 -1.55
CA ASP A 257 7.33 34.15 -1.11
C ASP A 257 6.81 33.06 -2.05
N ALA A 258 7.60 32.01 -2.21
CA ALA A 258 7.17 30.80 -2.91
C ALA A 258 6.36 29.90 -1.97
N TYR A 259 5.25 29.37 -2.47
CA TYR A 259 4.38 28.47 -1.74
C TYR A 259 4.41 27.08 -2.36
N LEU A 260 4.20 26.05 -1.54
CA LEU A 260 4.04 24.69 -2.05
C LEU A 260 2.56 24.47 -2.39
N SER A 261 2.23 24.46 -3.67
CA SER A 261 0.88 24.17 -4.17
C SER A 261 0.59 22.68 -4.05
N LEU A 262 -0.56 22.34 -3.46
CA LEU A 262 -1.07 20.97 -3.40
C LEU A 262 -2.09 20.68 -4.51
N GLY A 263 -2.39 21.66 -5.35
CA GLY A 263 -3.40 21.60 -6.41
C GLY A 263 -4.57 22.56 -6.17
N SER A 264 -5.58 22.43 -7.04
CA SER A 264 -6.82 23.22 -6.99
C SER A 264 -8.03 22.30 -6.93
N SER A 265 -9.05 22.66 -6.15
CA SER A 265 -10.34 21.98 -6.07
C SER A 265 -11.45 22.98 -5.80
N ALA A 266 -12.65 22.72 -6.33
CA ALA A 266 -13.85 23.52 -6.07
C ALA A 266 -13.67 25.04 -6.28
N GLY A 267 -12.77 25.44 -7.20
CA GLY A 267 -12.44 26.84 -7.47
C GLY A 267 -11.53 27.49 -6.43
N GLN A 268 -10.88 26.72 -5.56
CA GLN A 268 -9.87 27.17 -4.62
C GLN A 268 -8.52 26.48 -4.90
N ILE A 269 -7.43 27.20 -4.65
CA ILE A 269 -6.05 26.72 -4.67
C ILE A 269 -5.63 26.55 -3.23
N LEU A 270 -4.94 25.46 -2.97
CA LEU A 270 -4.42 25.11 -1.67
C LEU A 270 -2.91 25.23 -1.65
N LEU A 271 -2.40 26.14 -0.82
CA LEU A 271 -0.99 26.46 -0.71
C LEU A 271 -0.48 26.14 0.70
N LEU A 272 0.75 25.68 0.82
CA LEU A 272 1.47 25.52 2.08
C LEU A 272 2.58 26.57 2.18
N GLU A 273 2.59 27.30 3.29
CA GLU A 273 3.63 28.30 3.59
C GLU A 273 4.98 27.62 3.90
N LEU A 274 6.07 28.21 3.37
CA LEU A 274 7.44 27.79 3.65
C LEU A 274 7.74 27.95 5.15
N GLY A 275 8.42 26.96 5.75
CA GLY A 275 8.87 27.01 7.15
C GLY A 275 7.80 26.69 8.19
N SER A 276 6.58 27.21 8.04
CA SER A 276 5.46 26.94 8.97
C SER A 276 4.63 25.71 8.55
N ALA A 277 4.57 25.42 7.25
CA ALA A 277 3.65 24.47 6.63
C ALA A 277 2.17 24.73 6.97
N LYS A 278 1.80 26.00 7.16
CA LYS A 278 0.40 26.39 7.34
C LYS A 278 -0.34 26.35 6.01
N PRO A 279 -1.55 25.76 5.96
CA PRO A 279 -2.38 25.79 4.76
C PRO A 279 -3.03 27.16 4.58
N ILE A 280 -2.95 27.67 3.34
CA ILE A 280 -3.60 28.91 2.90
C ILE A 280 -4.48 28.55 1.71
N LYS A 281 -5.77 28.94 1.75
CA LYS A 281 -6.70 28.76 0.64
C LYS A 281 -6.98 30.08 -0.05
N ILE A 282 -7.01 30.05 -1.37
CA ILE A 282 -7.23 31.23 -2.21
C ILE A 282 -8.13 30.83 -3.39
N PRO A 283 -9.10 31.66 -3.80
CA PRO A 283 -9.87 31.37 -5.01
C PRO A 283 -9.00 31.37 -6.28
N THR A 284 -9.17 30.35 -7.14
CA THR A 284 -8.44 30.21 -8.42
C THR A 284 -8.61 31.41 -9.34
N LYS A 285 -9.74 32.11 -9.25
CA LYS A 285 -10.03 33.28 -10.10
C LYS A 285 -9.28 34.56 -9.70
N ALA A 286 -8.73 34.60 -8.48
CA ALA A 286 -8.08 35.80 -7.95
C ALA A 286 -6.56 35.82 -8.19
N VAL A 287 -5.96 34.65 -8.47
CA VAL A 287 -4.50 34.50 -8.56
C VAL A 287 -4.09 33.58 -9.69
N ALA A 288 -2.99 33.91 -10.35
CA ALA A 288 -2.30 33.03 -11.28
C ALA A 288 -1.13 32.36 -10.55
N LEU A 289 -0.93 31.05 -10.78
CA LEU A 289 0.20 30.31 -10.25
C LEU A 289 1.30 30.21 -11.30
N VAL A 290 2.50 30.65 -10.94
CA VAL A 290 3.68 30.53 -11.80
C VAL A 290 4.62 29.49 -11.17
N PRO A 291 5.07 28.45 -11.91
CA PRO A 291 6.01 27.47 -11.38
C PRO A 291 7.29 28.14 -10.89
N ALA A 292 7.68 27.84 -9.64
CA ALA A 292 8.92 28.31 -9.05
C ALA A 292 9.96 27.18 -9.11
N ALA A 293 11.20 27.52 -9.51
CA ALA A 293 12.28 26.54 -9.60
C ALA A 293 12.67 25.97 -8.22
N SER A 294 12.43 26.71 -7.13
CA SER A 294 12.69 26.25 -5.76
C SER A 294 11.91 27.07 -4.74
N ALA A 295 11.85 26.57 -3.49
CA ALA A 295 11.25 27.26 -2.36
C ALA A 295 11.89 28.62 -2.02
N ARG A 296 13.13 28.88 -2.47
CA ARG A 296 13.86 30.13 -2.21
C ARG A 296 13.92 31.03 -3.44
N GLY A 297 13.15 30.73 -4.49
CA GLY A 297 13.04 31.63 -5.63
C GLY A 297 12.36 32.93 -5.22
N GLU A 298 12.92 34.08 -5.61
CA GLU A 298 12.23 35.36 -5.44
C GLU A 298 11.02 35.41 -6.37
N CYS A 299 9.82 35.46 -5.79
CA CYS A 299 8.59 35.70 -6.54
C CYS A 299 8.44 37.21 -6.80
N GLY A 300 8.02 37.58 -8.01
CA GLY A 300 7.75 38.99 -8.36
C GLY A 300 8.78 39.70 -9.24
N ARG A 301 9.78 39.02 -9.82
CA ARG A 301 10.44 39.54 -11.04
C ARG A 301 9.68 39.05 -12.24
N ASN A 302 8.80 39.89 -12.76
CA ASN A 302 8.28 39.71 -14.10
C ASN A 302 9.37 40.13 -15.12
N PRO A 303 9.96 39.23 -15.93
CA PRO A 303 10.81 39.63 -17.05
C PRO A 303 10.01 40.21 -18.24
N ALA A 304 8.66 40.24 -18.18
CA ALA A 304 7.79 40.68 -19.27
C ALA A 304 7.14 42.06 -19.04
N ALA A 305 7.79 42.95 -18.29
CA ALA A 305 7.39 44.36 -18.13
C ALA A 305 8.55 45.32 -18.44
N GLY A 306 9.26 45.06 -19.54
CA GLY A 306 10.25 45.94 -20.15
C GLY A 306 9.92 46.17 -21.62
#